data_AF-A0A6V7NJ70-F1
#
_entry.id   AF-A0A6V7NJ70-F1
#
_cell.length_a   1.000
_cell.length_b   1.000
_cell.length_c   1.000
_cell.angle_alpha   90.00
_cell.angle_beta   90.00
_cell.angle_gamma   90.00
#
_symmetry.space_group_name_H-M   'P 1'
#
loop_
_entity.id
_entity.type
_entity.pdbx_description
1 polymer ?
#
loop_
_entity_poly.entity_id
_entity_poly.type
_entity_poly.pdbx_seq_one_letter_code
_entity_poly.pdbx_strand_id
1 'polypeptide(L)'
;MRSIFEENDVICAEVRGFQHDGSLHLQARSQKYGKLERGQLLTVPAYLVKRRKKHFHHLEQYGVDLIIGCNGFIWVGEHVEAGENVGMLVEDQKKTSIAEEESGSFTPLETRKHICRIANAVRLLSALGFTLTVEAIVDTAEASLASNIEINDMLGAKLFVQTVEREVQRRASMVRKKG
;
A
#
# COMPACT_ATOMS: atom_id res chain seq x y z
N MET A 1 -14.16 2.61 22.77
CA MET A 1 -13.00 2.68 21.85
C MET A 1 -12.63 1.33 21.29
N ARG A 2 -12.62 0.23 22.07
CA ARG A 2 -12.41 -1.13 21.53
C ARG A 2 -13.40 -1.53 20.42
N SER A 3 -14.61 -1.00 20.47
CA SER A 3 -15.64 -1.18 19.42
C SER A 3 -15.30 -0.54 18.05
N ILE A 4 -14.19 0.18 17.91
CA ILE A 4 -13.77 0.84 16.65
C ILE A 4 -12.36 0.39 16.26
N PHE A 5 -11.43 0.37 17.22
CA PHE A 5 -10.07 -0.10 17.03
C PHE A 5 -9.66 -1.05 18.15
N GLU A 6 -9.05 -2.16 17.76
CA GLU A 6 -8.50 -3.17 18.66
C GLU A 6 -6.98 -3.28 18.53
N GLU A 7 -6.37 -4.00 19.46
CA GLU A 7 -4.93 -4.22 19.47
C GLU A 7 -4.50 -4.94 18.18
N ASN A 8 -3.41 -4.47 17.57
CA ASN A 8 -2.87 -4.94 16.28
C ASN A 8 -3.64 -4.52 15.02
N ASP A 9 -4.68 -3.70 15.15
CA ASP A 9 -5.30 -3.08 13.98
C ASP A 9 -4.30 -2.17 13.24
N VAL A 10 -4.28 -2.31 11.92
CA VAL A 10 -3.53 -1.39 11.07
C VAL A 10 -4.44 -0.19 10.77
N ILE A 11 -3.95 1.00 11.10
CA ILE A 11 -4.69 2.25 10.84
C ILE A 11 -3.92 3.18 9.92
N CYS A 12 -4.65 3.89 9.08
CA CYS A 12 -4.12 5.03 8.33
C CYS A 12 -4.48 6.34 9.04
N ALA A 13 -3.49 7.16 9.38
CA ALA A 13 -3.68 8.43 10.07
C ALA A 13 -2.67 9.47 9.60
N GLU A 14 -3.02 10.74 9.79
CA GLU A 14 -2.12 11.88 9.58
C GLU A 14 -1.58 12.42 10.91
N VAL A 15 -0.39 13.01 10.85
CA VAL A 15 0.23 13.68 12.01
C VAL A 15 -0.32 15.10 12.07
N ARG A 16 -1.13 15.38 13.10
CA ARG A 16 -1.72 16.71 13.32
C ARG A 16 -0.77 17.65 14.06
N GLY A 17 0.04 17.11 14.97
CA GLY A 17 0.92 17.91 15.81
C GLY A 17 1.96 17.09 16.55
N PHE A 18 2.92 17.81 17.10
CA PHE A 18 4.00 17.28 17.92
C PHE A 18 3.79 17.75 19.36
N GLN A 19 4.01 16.87 20.32
CA GLN A 19 4.06 17.24 21.72
C GLN A 19 5.49 17.64 22.14
N HIS A 20 5.63 18.29 23.28
CA HIS A 20 6.92 18.73 23.81
C HIS A 20 7.89 17.58 24.12
N ASP A 21 7.37 16.37 24.35
CA ASP A 21 8.14 15.15 24.59
C ASP A 21 8.57 14.44 23.29
N GLY A 22 8.22 14.98 22.12
CA GLY A 22 8.50 14.39 20.82
C GLY A 22 7.46 13.35 20.36
N SER A 23 6.42 13.09 21.15
CA SER A 23 5.32 12.23 20.73
C SER A 23 4.46 12.87 19.64
N LEU A 24 3.81 12.03 18.83
CA LEU A 24 2.99 12.46 17.70
C LEU A 24 1.50 12.39 18.07
N HIS A 25 0.77 13.46 17.78
CA HIS A 25 -0.69 13.44 17.84
C HIS A 25 -1.25 13.05 16.47
N LEU A 26 -1.86 11.86 16.42
CA LEU A 26 -2.43 11.29 15.19
C LEU A 26 -3.90 11.63 15.05
N GLN A 27 -4.36 11.73 13.81
CA GLN A 27 -5.74 12.02 13.46
C GLN A 27 -6.19 11.22 12.25
N ALA A 28 -7.37 10.62 12.32
CA ALA A 28 -8.03 9.96 11.20
C ALA A 28 -9.34 10.71 10.90
N ARG A 29 -9.26 11.77 10.08
CA ARG A 29 -10.35 12.74 9.85
C ARG A 29 -11.18 12.51 8.58
N SER A 30 -10.99 11.42 7.84
CA SER A 30 -11.72 11.21 6.57
C SER A 30 -12.05 9.75 6.32
N GLN A 31 -12.97 9.49 5.38
CA GLN A 31 -13.28 8.15 4.83
C GLN A 31 -12.06 7.39 4.30
N LYS A 32 -10.98 8.11 3.94
CA LYS A 32 -9.71 7.52 3.48
C LYS A 32 -8.75 7.17 4.63
N TYR A 33 -9.07 7.59 5.86
CA TYR A 33 -8.23 7.43 7.05
C TYR A 33 -9.01 6.63 8.10
N GLY A 34 -8.54 5.43 8.42
CA GLY A 34 -9.25 4.53 9.32
C GLY A 34 -8.57 3.17 9.42
N LYS A 35 -9.33 2.16 9.84
CA LYS A 35 -8.87 0.77 9.89
C LYS A 35 -8.65 0.26 8.47
N LEU A 36 -7.49 -0.36 8.24
CA LEU A 36 -7.13 -0.96 6.97
C LEU A 36 -7.30 -2.47 7.07
N GLU A 37 -8.13 -3.04 6.22
CA GLU A 37 -8.48 -4.46 6.23
C GLU A 37 -8.25 -5.09 4.85
N ARG A 38 -8.17 -6.42 4.78
CA ARG A 38 -8.11 -7.15 3.49
C ARG A 38 -6.90 -6.75 2.64
N GLY A 39 -5.75 -6.64 3.29
CA GLY A 39 -4.49 -6.25 2.67
C GLY A 39 -3.25 -6.73 3.43
N GLN A 40 -2.10 -6.24 3.01
CA GLN A 40 -0.80 -6.53 3.59
C GLN A 40 -0.07 -5.23 3.95
N LEU A 41 0.41 -5.17 5.19
CA LEU A 41 1.33 -4.15 5.65
C LEU A 41 2.78 -4.60 5.39
N LEU A 42 3.58 -3.70 4.84
CA LEU A 42 5.00 -3.86 4.56
C LEU A 42 5.77 -2.79 5.33
N THR A 43 6.93 -3.17 5.86
CA THR A 43 7.86 -2.22 6.47
C THR A 43 9.09 -2.11 5.61
N VAL A 44 9.43 -0.87 5.23
CA VAL A 44 10.63 -0.53 4.48
C VAL A 44 11.38 0.61 5.20
N PRO A 45 12.67 0.82 4.91
CA PRO A 45 13.37 1.99 5.41
C PRO A 45 12.70 3.29 4.96
N ALA A 46 12.35 4.17 5.92
CA ALA A 46 11.58 5.39 5.64
C ALA A 46 12.23 6.34 4.62
N TYR A 47 13.57 6.35 4.52
CA TYR A 47 14.31 7.18 3.57
C TYR A 47 14.07 6.79 2.09
N LEU A 48 13.52 5.60 1.82
CA LEU A 48 13.13 5.17 0.48
C LEU A 48 11.83 5.82 0.02
N VAL A 49 11.04 6.39 0.94
CA VAL A 49 9.77 7.07 0.64
C VAL A 49 10.01 8.56 0.50
N LYS A 50 9.74 9.11 -0.69
CA LYS A 50 9.76 10.56 -0.90
C LYS A 50 8.42 11.17 -0.53
N ARG A 51 8.45 12.31 0.17
CA ARG A 51 7.23 13.09 0.44
C ARG A 51 6.66 13.61 -0.87
N ARG A 52 5.38 13.37 -1.10
CA ARG A 52 4.63 13.77 -2.29
C ARG A 52 3.28 14.37 -1.87
N LYS A 53 2.58 15.01 -2.82
CA LYS A 53 1.24 15.56 -2.57
C LYS A 53 0.20 14.46 -2.32
N LYS A 54 0.37 13.29 -2.93
CA LYS A 54 -0.52 12.14 -2.82
C LYS A 54 0.30 10.92 -2.40
N HIS A 55 -0.21 10.23 -1.39
CA HIS A 55 0.34 8.97 -0.87
C HIS A 55 -0.66 7.82 -0.96
N PHE A 56 -1.89 8.10 -1.43
CA PHE A 56 -2.95 7.14 -1.68
C PHE A 56 -3.09 6.97 -3.19
N HIS A 57 -3.05 5.74 -3.64
CA HIS A 57 -3.08 5.40 -5.05
C HIS A 57 -4.02 4.23 -5.27
N HIS A 58 -5.07 4.46 -6.06
CA HIS A 58 -5.88 3.38 -6.58
C HIS A 58 -5.23 2.85 -7.86
N LEU A 59 -4.91 1.56 -7.89
CA LEU A 59 -4.34 0.87 -9.05
C LEU A 59 -5.45 0.12 -9.78
N GLU A 60 -6.21 0.84 -10.62
CA GLU A 60 -7.40 0.33 -11.33
C GLU A 60 -7.14 -1.01 -12.04
N GLN A 61 -6.02 -1.11 -12.76
CA GLN A 61 -5.61 -2.31 -13.50
C GLN A 61 -5.41 -3.57 -12.64
N TYR A 62 -5.24 -3.40 -11.33
CA TYR A 62 -5.03 -4.47 -10.37
C TYR A 62 -6.21 -4.62 -9.40
N GLY A 63 -7.13 -3.65 -9.34
CA GLY A 63 -8.22 -3.62 -8.35
C GLY A 63 -7.71 -3.53 -6.91
N VAL A 64 -6.59 -2.84 -6.69
CA VAL A 64 -5.95 -2.72 -5.36
C VAL A 64 -5.64 -1.26 -5.02
N ASP A 65 -5.59 -0.97 -3.74
CA ASP A 65 -5.15 0.30 -3.21
C ASP A 65 -3.73 0.18 -2.63
N LEU A 66 -2.91 1.18 -2.95
CA LEU A 66 -1.53 1.33 -2.49
C LEU A 66 -1.41 2.61 -1.68
N ILE A 67 -1.07 2.45 -0.40
CA ILE A 67 -0.82 3.54 0.54
C ILE A 67 0.65 3.55 0.91
N ILE A 68 1.34 4.65 0.62
CA ILE A 68 2.77 4.82 0.85
C ILE A 68 2.98 5.73 2.06
N GLY A 69 3.06 5.18 3.27
CA GLY A 69 3.28 5.94 4.49
C GLY A 69 4.66 6.60 4.54
N CYS A 70 4.71 7.87 4.96
CA CYS A 70 5.97 8.63 5.07
C CYS A 70 6.96 8.04 6.09
N ASN A 71 6.49 7.16 6.98
CA ASN A 71 7.27 6.44 7.97
C ASN A 71 7.89 5.13 7.42
N GLY A 72 7.70 4.81 6.15
CA GLY A 72 8.15 3.54 5.56
C GLY A 72 7.18 2.37 5.79
N PHE A 73 5.96 2.65 6.28
CA PHE A 73 4.89 1.66 6.27
C PHE A 73 4.13 1.76 4.95
N ILE A 74 4.16 0.69 4.17
CA ILE A 74 3.47 0.59 2.88
C ILE A 74 2.33 -0.40 3.05
N TRP A 75 1.12 -0.01 2.71
CA TRP A 75 -0.03 -0.90 2.73
C TRP A 75 -0.53 -1.15 1.32
N VAL A 76 -0.81 -2.42 1.02
CA VAL A 76 -1.38 -2.87 -0.25
C VAL A 76 -2.59 -3.72 0.06
N GLY A 77 -3.77 -3.37 -0.44
CA GLY A 77 -4.97 -4.14 -0.16
C GLY A 77 -6.04 -4.02 -1.23
N GLU A 78 -7.13 -4.73 -1.01
CA GLU A 78 -8.31 -4.66 -1.88
C GLU A 78 -8.80 -3.22 -2.00
N HIS A 79 -9.19 -2.82 -3.22
CA HIS A 79 -9.79 -1.51 -3.41
C HIS A 79 -11.14 -1.44 -2.72
N VAL A 80 -11.37 -0.35 -1.98
CA VAL A 80 -12.68 -0.06 -1.38
C VAL A 80 -13.15 1.30 -1.89
N GLU A 81 -14.33 1.33 -2.51
CA GLU A 81 -14.92 2.59 -2.92
C GLU A 81 -15.24 3.45 -1.68
N ALA A 82 -14.89 4.73 -1.74
CA ALA A 82 -15.17 5.69 -0.67
C ALA A 82 -16.67 6.01 -0.64
N GLY A 83 -17.46 5.09 -0.07
CA GLY A 83 -18.91 5.15 0.02
C GLY A 83 -19.53 3.93 0.72
N GLU A 84 -18.93 2.75 0.60
CA GLU A 84 -19.52 1.50 1.12
C GLU A 84 -19.34 1.31 2.64
N ASN A 85 -18.28 1.88 3.23
CA ASN A 85 -17.99 1.75 4.68
C ASN A 85 -18.64 2.84 5.56
N VAL A 86 -19.53 3.67 5.01
CA VAL A 86 -20.12 4.82 5.73
C VAL A 86 -21.28 4.42 6.66
N GLY A 87 -21.77 3.18 6.58
CA GLY A 87 -22.81 2.69 7.50
C GLY A 87 -22.40 2.62 8.98
N MET A 88 -21.11 2.81 9.33
CA MET A 88 -20.62 2.60 10.70
C MET A 88 -20.17 3.85 11.46
N LEU A 89 -20.11 5.04 10.84
CA LEU A 89 -19.51 6.22 11.49
C LEU A 89 -20.45 7.40 11.73
N VAL A 90 -21.72 7.33 11.31
CA VAL A 90 -22.69 8.38 11.65
C VAL A 90 -24.09 7.77 11.72
N GLU A 91 -24.55 7.48 12.95
CA GLU A 91 -25.91 7.62 13.47
C GLU A 91 -26.27 6.54 14.51
N ASP A 92 -26.37 7.03 15.75
CA ASP A 92 -27.26 6.70 16.85
C ASP A 92 -27.77 5.28 17.15
N GLN A 93 -27.84 5.06 18.46
CA GLN A 93 -28.37 3.90 19.16
C GLN A 93 -29.74 3.42 18.62
N LYS A 94 -29.79 2.24 18.01
CA LYS A 94 -30.86 1.23 18.20
C LYS A 94 -30.59 -0.06 17.43
N LYS A 95 -30.36 -1.12 18.20
CA LYS A 95 -30.68 -2.54 17.92
C LYS A 95 -30.87 -2.95 16.45
N THR A 96 -29.81 -3.52 15.87
CA THR A 96 -29.91 -4.72 15.03
C THR A 96 -28.56 -5.45 15.10
N SER A 97 -28.52 -6.57 15.82
CA SER A 97 -27.68 -7.77 15.60
C SER A 97 -26.30 -7.56 14.93
N ILE A 98 -25.16 -7.66 15.61
CA ILE A 98 -24.42 -8.91 15.94
C ILE A 98 -24.64 -10.08 14.93
N ALA A 99 -24.82 -9.79 13.65
CA ALA A 99 -24.97 -10.84 12.64
C ALA A 99 -24.55 -10.38 11.25
N GLU A 100 -23.34 -9.85 11.09
CA GLU A 100 -22.70 -9.68 9.77
C GLU A 100 -21.17 -9.92 9.80
N GLU A 101 -20.63 -10.50 10.88
CA GLU A 101 -19.27 -11.08 10.89
C GLU A 101 -19.20 -12.43 10.13
N GLU A 102 -20.31 -12.90 9.55
CA GLU A 102 -20.40 -14.18 8.81
C GLU A 102 -21.11 -14.04 7.45
N SER A 103 -20.74 -13.02 6.67
CA SER A 103 -20.90 -13.09 5.21
C SER A 103 -19.52 -13.08 4.60
N GLY A 104 -19.04 -14.27 4.21
CA GLY A 104 -17.73 -14.54 3.65
C GLY A 104 -17.47 -13.83 2.33
N SER A 105 -17.33 -12.50 2.36
CA SER A 105 -16.66 -11.75 1.32
C SER A 105 -15.19 -12.07 1.45
N PHE A 106 -14.79 -13.15 0.80
CA PHE A 106 -13.39 -13.50 0.65
C PHE A 106 -12.80 -12.63 -0.45
N THR A 107 -11.63 -12.04 -0.20
CA THR A 107 -10.94 -11.29 -1.25
C THR A 107 -10.64 -12.26 -2.40
N PRO A 108 -11.09 -11.96 -3.64
CA PRO A 108 -10.94 -12.88 -4.77
C PRO A 108 -9.49 -13.33 -4.95
N LEU A 109 -9.30 -14.58 -5.43
CA LEU A 109 -7.95 -15.12 -5.64
C LEU A 109 -7.09 -14.22 -6.53
N GLU A 110 -7.68 -13.65 -7.58
CA GLU A 110 -6.98 -12.75 -8.50
C GLU A 110 -6.55 -11.45 -7.81
N THR A 111 -7.43 -10.83 -7.02
CA THR A 111 -7.06 -9.64 -6.22
C THR A 111 -5.93 -9.95 -5.23
N ARG A 112 -5.95 -11.12 -4.58
CA ARG A 112 -4.86 -11.53 -3.66
C ARG A 112 -3.55 -11.76 -4.40
N LYS A 113 -3.58 -12.33 -5.60
CA LYS A 113 -2.39 -12.44 -6.48
C LYS A 113 -1.85 -11.05 -6.81
N HIS A 114 -2.71 -10.08 -7.12
CA HIS A 114 -2.29 -8.70 -7.36
C HIS A 114 -1.67 -8.05 -6.12
N ILE A 115 -2.30 -8.17 -4.96
CA ILE A 115 -1.76 -7.68 -3.67
C ILE A 115 -0.36 -8.25 -3.44
N CYS A 116 -0.18 -9.58 -3.57
CA CYS A 116 1.10 -10.22 -3.37
C CYS A 116 2.16 -9.78 -4.39
N ARG A 117 1.79 -9.62 -5.67
CA ARG A 117 2.69 -9.17 -6.73
C ARG A 117 3.18 -7.75 -6.49
N ILE A 118 2.27 -6.82 -6.18
CA ILE A 118 2.61 -5.43 -5.84
C ILE A 118 3.47 -5.38 -4.57
N ALA A 119 3.12 -6.18 -3.56
CA ALA A 119 3.91 -6.26 -2.33
C ALA A 119 5.33 -6.79 -2.58
N ASN A 120 5.50 -7.78 -3.45
CA ASN A 120 6.81 -8.29 -3.84
C ASN A 120 7.62 -7.29 -4.66
N ALA A 121 6.98 -6.50 -5.51
CA ALA A 121 7.63 -5.38 -6.19
C ALA A 121 8.18 -4.35 -5.18
N VAL A 122 7.40 -3.99 -4.15
CA VAL A 122 7.86 -3.12 -3.06
C VAL A 122 9.04 -3.72 -2.30
N ARG A 123 8.98 -5.02 -1.94
CA ARG A 123 10.07 -5.72 -1.26
C ARG A 123 11.35 -5.72 -2.10
N LEU A 124 11.25 -6.00 -3.39
CA LEU A 124 12.39 -6.04 -4.31
C LEU A 124 13.04 -4.66 -4.45
N LEU A 125 12.25 -3.61 -4.69
CA LEU A 125 12.76 -2.25 -4.78
C LEU A 125 13.39 -1.79 -3.46
N SER A 126 12.78 -2.16 -2.34
CA SER A 126 13.34 -1.89 -1.01
C SER A 126 14.68 -2.59 -0.78
N ALA A 127 14.80 -3.86 -1.19
CA ALA A 127 16.03 -4.62 -1.07
C ALA A 127 17.16 -4.05 -1.95
N LEU A 128 16.81 -3.48 -3.11
CA LEU A 128 17.73 -2.75 -3.98
C LEU A 128 18.07 -1.33 -3.49
N GLY A 129 17.41 -0.85 -2.44
CA GLY A 129 17.59 0.51 -1.94
C GLY A 129 17.07 1.60 -2.89
N PHE A 130 16.12 1.25 -3.77
CA PHE A 130 15.54 2.18 -4.72
C PHE A 130 14.41 2.99 -4.09
N THR A 131 14.26 4.25 -4.52
CA THR A 131 13.15 5.09 -4.08
C THR A 131 11.82 4.45 -4.50
N LEU A 132 10.90 4.30 -3.55
CA LEU A 132 9.57 3.79 -3.80
C LEU A 132 8.70 4.88 -4.39
N THR A 133 8.43 4.77 -5.69
CA THR A 133 7.40 5.54 -6.38
C THR A 133 6.39 4.59 -6.98
N VAL A 134 5.16 5.07 -7.18
CA VAL A 134 4.08 4.26 -7.76
C VAL A 134 4.48 3.73 -9.13
N GLU A 135 5.11 4.57 -9.94
CA GLU A 135 5.55 4.21 -11.28
C GLU A 135 6.61 3.09 -11.23
N ALA A 136 7.56 3.16 -10.29
CA ALA A 136 8.58 2.12 -10.15
C ALA A 136 7.99 0.79 -9.64
N ILE A 137 7.05 0.85 -8.71
CA ILE A 137 6.36 -0.34 -8.17
C ILE A 137 5.54 -1.03 -9.27
N VAL A 138 4.75 -0.25 -10.01
CA VAL A 138 3.94 -0.75 -11.12
C VAL A 138 4.83 -1.29 -12.25
N ASP A 139 5.87 -0.56 -12.67
CA ASP A 139 6.82 -1.04 -13.69
C ASP A 139 7.47 -2.37 -13.29
N THR A 140 7.84 -2.52 -12.02
CA THR A 140 8.43 -3.77 -11.51
C THR A 140 7.42 -4.92 -11.52
N ALA A 141 6.16 -4.66 -11.15
CA ALA A 141 5.09 -5.65 -11.22
C ALA A 141 4.78 -6.06 -12.66
N GLU A 142 4.72 -5.12 -13.60
CA GLU A 142 4.53 -5.37 -15.02
C GLU A 142 5.72 -6.10 -15.64
N ALA A 143 6.95 -5.75 -15.26
CA ALA A 143 8.16 -6.44 -15.71
C ALA A 143 8.18 -7.92 -15.27
N SER A 144 7.65 -8.22 -14.08
CA SER A 144 7.50 -9.60 -13.60
C SER A 144 6.52 -10.40 -14.46
N LEU A 145 5.41 -9.79 -14.87
CA LEU A 145 4.42 -10.39 -15.76
C LEU A 145 5.00 -10.60 -17.17
N ALA A 146 5.64 -9.58 -17.73
CA ALA A 146 6.25 -9.66 -19.06
C ALA A 146 7.37 -10.71 -19.14
N SER A 147 8.06 -10.96 -18.03
CA SER A 147 9.11 -11.98 -17.93
C SER A 147 8.58 -13.37 -17.56
N ASN A 148 7.26 -13.53 -17.47
CA ASN A 148 6.55 -14.74 -17.05
C ASN A 148 7.08 -15.32 -15.72
N ILE A 149 7.33 -14.43 -14.75
CA ILE A 149 7.80 -14.79 -13.41
C ILE A 149 6.60 -14.94 -12.48
N GLU A 150 6.50 -16.10 -11.86
CA GLU A 150 5.47 -16.38 -10.86
C GLU A 150 5.71 -15.56 -9.58
N ILE A 151 4.63 -15.33 -8.83
CA ILE A 151 4.64 -14.42 -7.67
C ILE A 151 5.65 -14.86 -6.60
N ASN A 152 5.75 -16.17 -6.37
CA ASN A 152 6.69 -16.79 -5.44
C ASN A 152 8.16 -16.61 -5.87
N ASP A 153 8.42 -16.49 -7.16
CA ASP A 153 9.76 -16.39 -7.74
C ASP A 153 10.22 -14.93 -7.95
N MET A 154 9.35 -13.94 -7.71
CA MET A 154 9.67 -12.52 -7.90
C MET A 154 10.88 -12.04 -7.10
N LEU A 155 11.18 -12.65 -5.95
CA LEU A 155 12.34 -12.29 -5.14
C LEU A 155 13.62 -13.05 -5.56
N GLY A 156 13.59 -13.76 -6.69
CA GLY A 156 14.74 -14.45 -7.25
C GLY A 156 15.73 -13.52 -7.96
N ALA A 157 16.99 -13.94 -8.05
CA ALA A 157 18.09 -13.15 -8.61
C ALA A 157 17.81 -12.62 -10.04
N LYS A 158 17.06 -13.37 -10.85
CA LYS A 158 16.69 -12.97 -12.21
C LYS A 158 15.97 -11.63 -12.24
N LEU A 159 14.92 -11.46 -11.43
CA LEU A 159 14.15 -10.21 -11.42
C LEU A 159 14.94 -9.07 -10.80
N PHE A 160 15.76 -9.34 -9.78
CA PHE A 160 16.68 -8.35 -9.20
C PHE A 160 17.60 -7.73 -10.27
N VAL A 161 18.28 -8.58 -11.06
CA VAL A 161 19.17 -8.11 -12.12
C VAL A 161 18.40 -7.32 -13.17
N GLN A 162 17.26 -7.83 -13.63
CA GLN A 162 16.42 -7.15 -14.62
C GLN A 162 15.94 -5.77 -14.12
N THR A 163 15.50 -5.66 -12.87
CA THR A 163 15.06 -4.37 -12.29
C THR A 163 16.22 -3.38 -12.20
N VAL A 164 17.42 -3.83 -11.83
CA VAL A 164 18.61 -2.96 -11.82
C VAL A 164 18.96 -2.48 -13.23
N GLU A 165 18.97 -3.36 -14.22
CA GLU A 165 19.24 -3.01 -15.63
C GLU A 165 18.24 -1.98 -16.16
N ARG A 166 16.94 -2.19 -15.90
CA ARG A 166 15.88 -1.24 -16.26
C ARG A 166 16.09 0.12 -15.60
N GLU A 167 16.44 0.13 -14.31
CA GLU A 167 16.69 1.38 -13.58
C GLU A 167 17.91 2.14 -14.14
N VAL A 168 18.97 1.43 -14.53
CA VAL A 168 20.14 2.02 -15.20
C VAL A 168 19.74 2.66 -16.53
N GLN A 169 18.99 1.94 -17.38
CA GLN A 169 18.51 2.46 -18.66
C GLN A 169 17.62 3.70 -18.48
N ARG A 170 16.72 3.68 -17.50
CA ARG A 170 15.85 4.80 -17.16
C ARG A 170 16.68 6.04 -16.80
N ARG A 171 17.68 5.89 -15.93
CA ARG A 171 18.58 7.00 -15.55
C ARG A 171 19.40 7.52 -16.72
N ALA A 172 19.95 6.64 -17.55
CA ALA A 172 20.71 7.03 -18.74
C ALA A 172 19.87 7.87 -19.72
N SER A 173 18.60 7.48 -19.93
CA SER A 173 17.68 8.24 -20.79
C SER A 173 17.35 9.64 -20.25
N MET A 174 17.26 9.78 -18.92
CA MET A 174 17.01 11.09 -18.27
C MET A 174 18.19 12.04 -18.41
N VAL A 175 19.43 11.54 -18.40
CA VAL A 175 20.62 12.36 -18.62
C VAL A 175 20.68 12.86 -20.06
N ARG A 176 20.40 11.99 -21.04
CA ARG A 176 20.39 12.36 -22.47
C ARG A 176 19.33 13.39 -22.85
N LYS A 177 18.20 13.46 -22.15
CA LYS A 177 17.15 14.48 -22.39
C LYS A 177 17.46 15.85 -21.82
N LYS A 178 18.53 16.00 -21.02
CA LYS A 178 18.91 17.26 -20.36
C LYS A 178 20.09 17.97 -21.01
N GLY A 179 20.79 17.32 -21.95
CA GLY A 179 21.85 17.92 -22.77
C GLY A 179 21.32 18.21 -24.17
#